data_AF-W1Y6T4-F1
#
_entry.id   AF-W1Y6T4-F1
#
_cell.length_a   1.000
_cell.length_b   1.000
_cell.length_c   1.000
_cell.angle_alpha   90.00
_cell.angle_beta   90.00
_cell.angle_gamma   90.00
#
_symmetry.space_group_name_H-M   'P 1'
#
loop_
_entity.id
_entity.type
_entity.pdbx_description
1 polymer ?
#
loop_
_entity_poly.entity_id
_entity_poly.type
_entity_poly.pdbx_seq_one_letter_code
_entity_poly.pdbx_strand_id
1 'polypeptide(L)' 'AFVESLWPQTARQNCATLKQVFCSGEALPADLCREWQQLTGAPLHNLYGPTEAAGDVSWDPAFGEELA' A
#
# COMPACT_ATOMS: atom_id res chain seq x y z
N ALA A 1 0.12 6.11 11.33
CA ALA A 1 -0.13 4.96 10.43
C ALA A 1 1.10 4.04 10.34
N PHE A 2 1.00 2.79 9.84
CA PHE A 2 2.15 1.87 9.71
C PHE A 2 3.37 2.50 8.99
N VAL A 3 3.11 3.35 8.00
CA VAL A 3 4.16 4.09 7.27
C VAL A 3 5.00 4.98 8.20
N GLU A 4 4.41 5.59 9.22
CA GLU A 4 5.14 6.41 10.21
C GLU A 4 6.12 5.60 11.07
N SER A 5 5.95 4.28 11.14
CA SER A 5 6.89 3.39 11.83
C SER A 5 8.11 3.04 10.99
N LEU A 6 8.09 3.36 9.68
CA LEU A 6 9.23 3.17 8.80
C LEU A 6 10.26 4.26 9.06
N TRP A 7 11.48 3.84 9.36
CA TRP A 7 12.59 4.77 9.45
C TRP A 7 13.10 5.14 8.05
N PRO A 8 13.08 6.40 7.62
CA PRO A 8 13.33 6.75 6.21
C PRO A 8 14.68 6.27 5.66
N GLN A 9 15.71 6.22 6.51
CA GLN A 9 17.06 5.81 6.11
C GLN A 9 17.19 4.31 5.84
N THR A 10 16.31 3.47 6.39
CA THR A 10 16.38 2.01 6.27
C THR A 10 15.17 1.39 5.57
N ALA A 11 14.07 2.14 5.41
CA ALA A 11 12.81 1.68 4.82
C ALA A 11 13.02 0.95 3.48
N ARG A 12 13.79 1.55 2.55
CA ARG A 12 14.06 0.94 1.25
C ARG A 12 14.84 -0.37 1.34
N GLN A 13 15.78 -0.49 2.27
CA GLN A 13 16.57 -1.72 2.46
C GLN A 13 15.72 -2.81 3.13
N ASN A 14 14.95 -2.45 4.16
CA ASN A 14 14.08 -3.36 4.89
C ASN A 14 12.95 -3.91 4.00
N CYS A 15 12.48 -3.12 3.03
CA CYS A 15 11.41 -3.48 2.11
C CYS A 15 11.91 -4.01 0.75
N ALA A 16 13.22 -4.18 0.54
CA ALA A 16 13.79 -4.48 -0.77
C ALA A 16 13.30 -5.80 -1.40
N THR A 17 12.89 -6.77 -0.57
CA THR A 17 12.38 -8.07 -1.01
C THR A 17 10.88 -8.07 -1.28
N LEU A 18 10.13 -7.06 -0.82
CA LEU A 18 8.70 -6.98 -1.04
C LEU A 18 8.39 -6.81 -2.53
N LYS A 19 7.48 -7.62 -3.03
CA LYS A 19 7.03 -7.61 -4.44
C LYS A 19 5.60 -7.10 -4.60
N GLN A 20 4.76 -7.36 -3.60
CA GLN A 20 3.36 -6.96 -3.57
C GLN A 20 2.97 -6.68 -2.12
N VAL A 21 2.34 -5.54 -1.89
CA VAL A 21 1.76 -5.16 -0.60
C VAL A 21 0.30 -4.83 -0.82
N PHE A 22 -0.56 -5.26 0.10
CA PHE A 22 -2.01 -5.09 -0.01
C PHE A 22 -2.52 -4.30 1.19
N CYS A 23 -3.40 -3.34 0.93
CA CYS A 23 -4.17 -2.63 1.95
C CYS A 23 -5.66 -2.85 1.70
N SER A 24 -6.43 -3.09 2.75
CA SER A 24 -7.88 -3.27 2.69
C SER A 24 -8.54 -2.92 4.02
N GLY A 25 -9.86 -2.85 4.04
CA GLY A 25 -10.66 -2.71 5.26
C GLY A 25 -10.96 -1.26 5.69
N GLU A 26 -10.17 -0.29 5.27
CA GLU A 26 -10.44 1.14 5.50
C GLU A 26 -10.12 1.95 4.24
N ALA A 27 -10.64 3.18 4.18
CA ALA A 27 -10.30 4.10 3.10
C ALA A 27 -8.79 4.37 3.10
N LEU A 28 -8.13 4.08 1.98
CA LEU A 28 -6.69 4.26 1.82
C LEU A 28 -6.40 5.66 1.24
N PRO A 29 -5.78 6.59 2.00
CA PRO A 29 -5.50 7.93 1.49
C PRO A 29 -4.39 7.93 0.43
N ALA A 30 -4.57 8.70 -0.64
CA ALA A 30 -3.58 8.84 -1.71
C ALA A 30 -2.22 9.33 -1.20
N ASP A 31 -2.20 10.28 -0.26
CA ASP A 31 -0.96 10.82 0.30
C ASP A 31 -0.15 9.76 1.07
N LEU A 32 -0.83 8.82 1.74
CA LEU A 32 -0.18 7.69 2.41
C LEU A 32 0.45 6.73 1.40
N CYS A 33 -0.21 6.51 0.26
CA CYS A 33 0.32 5.69 -0.83
C CYS A 33 1.57 6.33 -1.45
N ARG A 34 1.55 7.66 -1.64
CA ARG A 34 2.70 8.42 -2.13
C ARG A 34 3.88 8.32 -1.16
N GLU A 35 3.63 8.46 0.14
CA GLU A 35 4.67 8.32 1.16
C GLU A 35 5.26 6.91 1.16
N TRP A 36 4.43 5.87 1.12
CA TRP A 36 4.87 4.48 0.98
C TRP A 36 5.74 4.26 -0.26
N GLN A 37 5.31 4.77 -1.41
CA GLN A 37 6.03 4.66 -2.68
C GLN A 37 7.38 5.37 -2.62
N GLN A 38 7.45 6.54 -1.99
CA GLN A 38 8.69 7.30 -1.81
C GLN A 38 9.68 6.58 -0.89
N LEU A 39 9.21 6.04 0.23
CA LEU A 39 10.06 5.38 1.24
C LEU A 39 10.55 4.01 0.79
N THR A 40 9.68 3.22 0.16
CA THR A 40 9.95 1.79 -0.11
C THR A 40 10.12 1.48 -1.59
N GLY A 41 9.36 2.17 -2.46
CA GLY A 41 9.20 1.84 -3.88
C GLY A 41 8.60 0.47 -4.17
N ALA A 42 8.01 -0.19 -3.16
CA ALA A 42 7.34 -1.47 -3.34
C ALA A 42 5.91 -1.26 -3.86
N PRO A 43 5.41 -2.08 -4.81
CA PRO A 43 4.04 -1.98 -5.31
C PRO A 43 3.00 -2.16 -4.20
N LEU A 44 2.00 -1.26 -4.17
CA LEU A 44 0.91 -1.26 -3.20
C LEU A 44 -0.43 -1.43 -3.93
N HIS A 45 -1.28 -2.33 -3.46
CA HIS A 45 -2.57 -2.61 -4.05
C HIS A 45 -3.67 -2.28 -3.04
N ASN A 46 -4.66 -1.50 -3.46
CA ASN A 46 -5.84 -1.24 -2.67
C ASN A 46 -6.89 -2.30 -2.98
N LEU A 47 -7.36 -3.00 -1.96
CA LEU A 47 -8.40 -3.99 -2.06
C LEU A 47 -9.63 -3.52 -1.29
N TYR A 48 -10.80 -3.93 -1.78
CA TYR A 48 -12.05 -3.66 -1.10
C TYR A 48 -12.97 -4.86 -1.21
N GLY A 49 -13.51 -5.26 -0.06
CA GLY A 49 -14.72 -6.07 -0.01
C GLY A 49 -15.22 -6.28 1.43
N PRO A 50 -16.54 -6.50 1.58
CA PRO A 50 -17.14 -6.78 2.88
C PRO A 50 -16.90 -8.25 3.28
N THR A 51 -16.98 -8.53 4.58
CA THR A 51 -16.83 -9.90 5.12
C THR A 51 -17.80 -10.89 4.47
N GLU A 52 -19.02 -10.44 4.15
CA GLU A 52 -20.10 -11.22 3.55
C GLU A 52 -19.82 -11.68 2.11
N ALA A 53 -18.88 -11.04 1.41
CA ALA A 53 -18.57 -11.33 0.01
C ALA A 53 -17.31 -12.21 -0.16
N ALA A 54 -16.93 -12.96 0.88
CA ALA A 54 -15.75 -13.82 0.91
C ALA A 54 -14.41 -13.06 0.79
N GLY A 55 -14.31 -11.89 1.42
CA GLY A 55 -13.09 -11.08 1.46
C GLY A 55 -13.14 -9.91 0.49
N ASP A 56 -12.05 -9.69 -0.24
CA ASP A 56 -11.93 -8.56 -1.17
C ASP A 56 -12.47 -8.91 -2.57
N VAL A 57 -13.36 -8.06 -3.10
CA VAL A 57 -14.08 -8.28 -4.37
C VAL A 57 -13.67 -7.33 -5.49
N SER A 58 -13.05 -6.21 -5.15
CA SER A 58 -12.50 -5.25 -6.10
C SER A 58 -11.08 -4.87 -5.70
N TRP A 59 -10.27 -4.49 -6.68
CA TRP A 59 -8.90 -4.06 -6.47
C TRP A 59 -8.55 -2.90 -7.40
N ASP A 60 -7.62 -2.06 -6.95
CA ASP A 60 -7.09 -0.93 -7.71
C ASP A 60 -5.58 -0.74 -7.44
N PRO A 61 -4.77 -0.35 -8.44
CA PRO A 61 -3.37 0.00 -8.25
C PRO A 61 -3.20 1.23 -7.35
N ALA A 62 -2.49 1.10 -6.23
CA ALA A 62 -2.15 2.20 -5.34
C ALA A 62 -0.66 2.58 -5.42
N PHE A 63 -0.11 2.58 -6.63
CA PHE A 63 1.29 2.90 -6.92
C PHE A 63 1.46 3.32 -8.39
N GLY A 64 2.57 4.01 -8.68
CA GLY A 64 2.91 4.36 -10.07
C GLY A 64 2.06 5.51 -10.62
N GLU A 65 1.92 5.56 -11.96
CA GLU A 65 1.17 6.62 -12.65
C GLU A 65 -0.35 6.50 -12.46
N GLU A 66 -0.82 5.31 -12.06
CA GLU A 66 -2.23 5.00 -11.83
C GLU A 66 -2.70 5.46 -10.44
N LEU A 67 -1.79 5.96 -9.60
CA LEU A 67 -2.12 6.48 -8.26
C LEU A 67 -2.87 7.81 -8.36
N ALA A 68 -4.20 7.75 -8.29
CA ALA A 68 -5.10 8.91 -8.21
C ALA A 68 -4.87 9.77 -6.94
#